data_AF-A0A835FF42-F1
#
_entry.id   AF-A0A835FF42-F1
#
_cell.length_a   1.000
_cell.length_b   1.000
_cell.length_c   1.000
_cell.angle_alpha   90.00
_cell.angle_beta   90.00
_cell.angle_gamma   90.00
#
_symmetry.space_group_name_H-M   'P 1'
#
loop_
_entity.id
_entity.type
_entity.pdbx_description
1 polymer ?
#
loop_
_entity_poly.entity_id
_entity_poly.type
_entity_poly.pdbx_seq_one_letter_code
_entity_poly.pdbx_strand_id
1 'polypeptide(L)'
;MGATSGHVEPGVVILGVGLWQLFSHMRLFSLRPDSYVAPLFIGHTYFLPFDADGSIPSTRLPNHEHAVIFAALLAYASYALYLDRRATSRPVALRRSYTACCMLLLALVFAEEVLMFHFHSSGDHTGVEGQFHLFVELLAAACLAGVLLGIAFPGSFAVSLVRSACLAFQGLWLVIIGGMWVPSLVAKGCSIVHDDERDRDTVRCHTDASLHRAKALVNLLFAWCMSLLTLFVVTLYLCVSNKYSSEEEAICYGRLPVVSSSTADEEEEDLKKAHKKCGPVQSGDDDHAHEFMSLAIEV
;
A
#
# COMPACT_ATOMS: atom_id res chain seq x y z
N MET A 1 3.44 -12.42 23.76
CA MET A 1 3.20 -11.59 22.55
C MET A 1 4.37 -11.54 21.56
N GLY A 2 5.64 -11.59 21.98
CA GLY A 2 6.83 -11.42 21.11
C GLY A 2 7.12 -12.49 20.03
N ALA A 3 6.10 -13.12 19.45
CA ALA A 3 6.28 -14.13 18.42
C ALA A 3 6.51 -13.50 17.03
N THR A 4 7.62 -13.85 16.38
CA THR A 4 7.99 -13.41 15.02
C THR A 4 6.84 -13.61 14.01
N SER A 5 6.17 -14.77 14.04
CA SER A 5 5.07 -15.11 13.14
C SER A 5 3.92 -14.10 13.18
N GLY A 6 3.59 -13.57 14.36
CA GLY A 6 2.44 -12.67 14.56
C GLY A 6 2.56 -11.32 13.84
N HIS A 7 3.77 -10.93 13.44
CA HIS A 7 4.03 -9.69 12.70
C HIS A 7 4.57 -9.97 11.28
N VAL A 8 5.45 -10.97 11.10
CA VAL A 8 6.03 -11.30 9.79
C VAL A 8 4.98 -11.82 8.81
N GLU A 9 4.12 -12.75 9.21
CA GLU A 9 3.16 -13.38 8.29
C GLU A 9 2.10 -12.37 7.79
N PRO A 10 1.43 -11.58 8.66
CA PRO A 10 0.58 -10.47 8.22
C PRO A 10 1.33 -9.42 7.39
N GLY A 11 2.55 -9.04 7.82
CA GLY A 11 3.36 -8.05 7.12
C GLY A 11 3.73 -8.45 5.70
N VAL A 12 4.10 -9.71 5.48
CA VAL A 12 4.40 -10.26 4.13
C VAL A 12 3.15 -10.24 3.24
N VAL A 13 1.98 -10.60 3.77
CA VAL A 13 0.72 -10.55 3.01
C VAL A 13 0.37 -9.11 2.61
N ILE A 14 0.43 -8.17 3.56
CA ILE A 14 0.12 -6.76 3.32
C ILE A 14 1.13 -6.13 2.34
N LEU A 15 2.43 -6.45 2.48
CA LEU A 15 3.49 -6.01 1.57
C LEU A 15 3.27 -6.54 0.15
N GLY A 16 2.95 -7.82 0.00
CA GLY A 16 2.65 -8.44 -1.29
C GLY A 16 1.44 -7.80 -1.98
N VAL A 17 0.36 -7.54 -1.23
CA VAL A 17 -0.83 -6.85 -1.73
C VAL A 17 -0.51 -5.39 -2.12
N GLY A 18 0.27 -4.67 -1.32
CA GLY A 18 0.70 -3.30 -1.60
C GLY A 18 1.54 -3.20 -2.87
N LEU A 19 2.57 -4.04 -3.01
CA LEU A 19 3.42 -4.10 -4.21
C LEU A 19 2.63 -4.51 -5.46
N TRP A 20 1.69 -5.46 -5.33
CA TRP A 20 0.79 -5.85 -6.43
C TRP A 20 -0.12 -4.70 -6.88
N GLN A 21 -0.74 -3.97 -5.94
CA GLN A 21 -1.55 -2.79 -6.25
C GLN A 21 -0.70 -1.70 -6.91
N LEU A 22 0.49 -1.42 -6.37
CA LEU A 22 1.43 -0.43 -6.89
C LEU A 22 1.77 -0.70 -8.36
N PHE A 23 2.23 -1.90 -8.70
CA PHE A 23 2.54 -2.30 -10.07
C PHE A 23 1.29 -2.28 -10.97
N SER A 24 0.15 -2.76 -10.47
CA SER A 24 -1.10 -2.81 -11.23
C SER A 24 -1.58 -1.42 -11.65
N HIS A 25 -1.54 -0.43 -10.75
CA HIS A 25 -2.02 0.92 -11.06
C HIS A 25 -1.07 1.67 -11.98
N MET A 26 0.26 1.53 -11.80
CA MET A 26 1.24 2.06 -12.76
C MET A 26 0.99 1.49 -14.16
N ARG A 27 0.88 0.15 -14.27
CA ARG A 27 0.64 -0.54 -15.55
C ARG A 27 -0.66 -0.11 -16.21
N LEU A 28 -1.75 -0.02 -15.46
CA LEU A 28 -3.06 0.37 -16.02
C LEU A 28 -3.08 1.85 -16.43
N PHE A 29 -2.40 2.72 -15.70
CA PHE A 29 -2.27 4.14 -16.05
C PHE A 29 -1.42 4.32 -17.32
N SER A 30 -0.23 3.73 -17.38
CA SER A 30 0.66 3.82 -18.56
C SER A 30 0.07 3.18 -19.82
N LEU A 31 -0.92 2.28 -19.70
CA LEU A 31 -1.62 1.69 -20.84
C LEU A 31 -2.88 2.48 -21.27
N ARG A 32 -3.53 3.21 -20.36
CA ARG A 32 -4.83 3.88 -20.58
C ARG A 32 -5.07 5.04 -19.57
N PRO A 33 -4.42 6.20 -19.73
CA PRO A 33 -4.56 7.31 -18.79
C PRO A 33 -6.02 7.77 -18.62
N ASP A 34 -6.76 7.93 -19.72
CA ASP A 34 -8.13 8.48 -19.74
C ASP A 34 -9.22 7.54 -19.18
N SER A 35 -8.90 6.27 -18.89
CA SER A 35 -9.89 5.26 -18.47
C SER A 35 -9.42 4.34 -17.34
N TYR A 36 -8.43 4.79 -16.57
CA TYR A 36 -7.92 4.09 -15.40
C TYR A 36 -9.01 3.82 -14.33
N VAL A 37 -9.08 2.56 -13.87
CA VAL A 37 -9.93 2.10 -12.76
C VAL A 37 -9.15 1.07 -11.94
N ALA A 38 -9.11 1.23 -10.61
CA ALA A 38 -8.33 0.40 -9.71
C ALA A 38 -8.94 -1.01 -9.48
N PRO A 39 -8.19 -2.11 -9.72
CA PRO A 39 -8.59 -3.48 -9.34
C PRO A 39 -8.22 -3.84 -7.89
N LEU A 40 -8.72 -4.98 -7.39
CA LEU A 40 -8.60 -5.43 -5.99
C LEU A 40 -8.16 -6.90 -5.86
N PHE A 41 -7.45 -7.27 -4.78
CA PHE A 41 -7.02 -8.66 -4.48
C PHE A 41 -6.76 -8.95 -2.98
N ILE A 42 -6.82 -10.22 -2.55
CA ILE A 42 -7.05 -10.67 -1.14
C ILE A 42 -6.34 -12.02 -0.79
N GLY A 43 -6.09 -12.28 0.52
CA GLY A 43 -5.72 -13.58 1.15
C GLY A 43 -6.43 -13.81 2.52
N HIS A 44 -6.22 -14.95 3.21
CA HIS A 44 -6.96 -15.43 4.42
C HIS A 44 -6.00 -16.14 5.43
N THR A 45 -6.32 -16.52 6.70
CA THR A 45 -7.61 -16.59 7.47
C THR A 45 -7.43 -16.03 8.91
N TYR A 46 -7.79 -16.53 10.12
CA TYR A 46 -8.38 -17.77 10.72
C TYR A 46 -9.38 -17.46 11.90
N PHE A 47 -9.27 -18.10 13.08
CA PHE A 47 -10.20 -18.18 14.25
C PHE A 47 -9.41 -18.56 15.54
N LEU A 48 -9.86 -18.62 16.81
CA LEU A 48 -11.12 -18.36 17.58
C LEU A 48 -10.70 -18.19 19.10
N PRO A 49 -11.30 -17.34 19.99
CA PRO A 49 -10.50 -16.81 21.12
C PRO A 49 -10.98 -16.91 22.61
N PHE A 50 -12.27 -17.12 22.92
CA PHE A 50 -12.86 -16.89 24.29
C PHE A 50 -12.68 -18.04 25.31
N ASP A 51 -12.94 -17.75 26.61
CA ASP A 51 -13.04 -18.74 27.69
C ASP A 51 -14.49 -19.21 28.00
N ALA A 52 -14.59 -20.29 28.79
CA ALA A 52 -15.84 -21.01 29.06
C ALA A 52 -16.87 -20.25 29.93
N ASP A 53 -16.46 -19.17 30.61
CA ASP A 53 -17.33 -18.24 31.31
C ASP A 53 -17.74 -17.01 30.44
N GLY A 54 -17.24 -16.94 29.21
CA GLY A 54 -17.42 -15.81 28.30
C GLY A 54 -16.47 -14.63 28.56
N SER A 55 -15.51 -14.77 29.48
CA SER A 55 -14.50 -13.73 29.74
C SER A 55 -13.39 -13.71 28.68
N ILE A 56 -12.65 -12.61 28.67
CA ILE A 56 -11.39 -12.46 27.95
C ILE A 56 -10.27 -12.34 28.99
N PRO A 57 -9.42 -13.36 29.19
CA PRO A 57 -8.27 -13.27 30.08
C PRO A 57 -7.29 -12.19 29.63
N SER A 58 -6.68 -11.47 30.57
CA SER A 58 -5.70 -10.41 30.28
C SER A 58 -4.54 -10.88 29.39
N THR A 59 -4.05 -12.11 29.58
CA THR A 59 -3.00 -12.73 28.75
C THR A 59 -3.45 -13.03 27.31
N ARG A 60 -4.77 -13.14 27.08
CA ARG A 60 -5.38 -13.34 25.75
C ARG A 60 -6.02 -12.08 25.18
N LEU A 61 -6.21 -11.02 25.97
CA LEU A 61 -6.83 -9.77 25.56
C LEU A 61 -6.16 -9.14 24.31
N PRO A 62 -4.83 -8.94 24.26
CA PRO A 62 -4.22 -8.36 23.07
C PRO A 62 -4.09 -9.35 21.89
N ASN A 63 -4.36 -10.65 22.09
CA ASN A 63 -4.61 -11.57 20.98
C ASN A 63 -6.03 -11.41 20.41
N HIS A 64 -7.02 -11.01 21.23
CA HIS A 64 -8.34 -10.61 20.74
C HIS A 64 -8.26 -9.28 19.97
N GLU A 65 -7.46 -8.32 20.43
CA GLU A 65 -7.26 -7.03 19.75
C GLU A 65 -6.78 -7.23 18.30
N HIS A 66 -5.75 -8.06 18.09
CA HIS A 66 -5.32 -8.45 16.76
C HIS A 66 -6.38 -9.25 16.00
N ALA A 67 -7.10 -10.18 16.66
CA ALA A 67 -8.16 -10.97 16.02
C ALA A 67 -9.34 -10.12 15.52
N VAL A 68 -9.66 -9.00 16.18
CA VAL A 68 -10.67 -8.03 15.72
C VAL A 68 -10.21 -7.34 14.44
N ILE A 69 -8.97 -6.84 14.39
CA ILE A 69 -8.37 -6.25 13.17
C ILE A 69 -8.37 -7.26 12.00
N PHE A 70 -8.00 -8.53 12.25
CA PHE A 70 -8.09 -9.58 11.23
C PHE A 70 -9.53 -9.90 10.81
N ALA A 71 -10.49 -9.84 11.73
CA ALA A 71 -11.91 -10.01 11.41
C ALA A 71 -12.46 -8.83 10.58
N ALA A 72 -12.03 -7.59 10.83
CA ALA A 72 -12.38 -6.42 10.05
C ALA A 72 -11.79 -6.49 8.63
N LEU A 73 -10.52 -6.88 8.50
CA LEU A 73 -9.88 -7.18 7.21
C LEU A 73 -10.60 -8.30 6.44
N LEU A 74 -11.00 -9.39 7.12
CA LEU A 74 -11.76 -10.50 6.52
C LEU A 74 -13.18 -10.07 6.10
N ALA A 75 -13.86 -9.25 6.92
CA ALA A 75 -15.15 -8.69 6.59
C ALA A 75 -15.06 -7.82 5.34
N TYR A 76 -14.14 -6.83 5.32
CA TYR A 76 -13.85 -6.01 4.15
C TYR A 76 -13.58 -6.87 2.90
N ALA A 77 -12.69 -7.86 3.01
CA ALA A 77 -12.35 -8.75 1.92
C ALA A 77 -13.58 -9.50 1.37
N SER A 78 -14.41 -10.07 2.25
CA SER A 78 -15.61 -10.81 1.86
C SER A 78 -16.67 -9.91 1.19
N TYR A 79 -16.90 -8.70 1.72
CA TYR A 79 -17.84 -7.74 1.13
C TYR A 79 -17.35 -7.20 -0.21
N ALA A 80 -16.05 -6.92 -0.36
CA ALA A 80 -15.50 -6.45 -1.61
C ALA A 80 -15.54 -7.54 -2.70
N LEU A 81 -15.25 -8.81 -2.36
CA LEU A 81 -15.43 -9.98 -3.24
C LEU A 81 -16.89 -10.25 -3.62
N TYR A 82 -17.84 -9.89 -2.76
CA TYR A 82 -19.27 -9.95 -3.06
C TYR A 82 -19.69 -8.82 -4.01
N LEU A 83 -19.26 -7.58 -3.71
CA LEU A 83 -19.59 -6.39 -4.50
C LEU A 83 -18.98 -6.44 -5.91
N ASP A 84 -17.74 -6.92 -6.08
CA ASP A 84 -17.10 -7.04 -7.39
C ASP A 84 -17.79 -8.07 -8.30
N ARG A 85 -18.11 -9.27 -7.77
CA ARG A 85 -18.92 -10.27 -8.51
C ARG A 85 -20.32 -9.76 -8.85
N ARG A 86 -20.87 -8.82 -8.08
CA ARG A 86 -22.12 -8.12 -8.39
C ARG A 86 -21.91 -6.95 -9.36
N ALA A 87 -20.71 -6.40 -9.49
CA ALA A 87 -20.39 -5.25 -10.33
C ALA A 87 -20.25 -5.61 -11.81
N THR A 88 -19.69 -6.79 -12.13
CA THR A 88 -19.33 -7.20 -13.51
C THR A 88 -20.50 -7.06 -14.49
N SER A 89 -21.72 -7.42 -14.05
CA SER A 89 -22.94 -7.41 -14.86
C SER A 89 -23.80 -6.14 -14.70
N ARG A 90 -23.24 -5.02 -14.21
CA ARG A 90 -24.01 -3.79 -13.88
C ARG A 90 -23.56 -2.57 -14.72
N PRO A 91 -24.47 -1.58 -14.94
CA PRO A 91 -24.10 -0.31 -15.58
C PRO A 91 -23.05 0.45 -14.76
N VAL A 92 -22.25 1.28 -15.45
CA VAL A 92 -21.08 1.99 -14.91
C VAL A 92 -21.39 2.79 -13.64
N ALA A 93 -22.55 3.45 -13.59
CA ALA A 93 -22.97 4.24 -12.43
C ALA A 93 -23.02 3.41 -11.13
N LEU A 94 -23.60 2.21 -11.17
CA LEU A 94 -23.70 1.34 -9.98
C LEU A 94 -22.36 0.70 -9.62
N ARG A 95 -21.48 0.46 -10.60
CA ARG A 95 -20.10 0.01 -10.32
C ARG A 95 -19.34 1.04 -9.50
N ARG A 96 -19.45 2.34 -9.83
CA ARG A 96 -18.88 3.43 -9.02
C ARG A 96 -19.43 3.44 -7.59
N SER A 97 -20.74 3.23 -7.41
CA SER A 97 -21.34 3.09 -6.06
C SER A 97 -20.74 1.93 -5.28
N TYR A 98 -20.58 0.76 -5.91
CA TYR A 98 -19.96 -0.41 -5.26
C TYR A 98 -18.49 -0.17 -4.91
N THR A 99 -17.70 0.48 -5.78
CA THR A 99 -16.33 0.90 -5.46
C THR A 99 -16.29 1.85 -4.26
N ALA A 100 -17.21 2.84 -4.19
CA ALA A 100 -17.30 3.75 -3.06
C ALA A 100 -17.66 3.02 -1.75
N CYS A 101 -18.59 2.05 -1.78
CA CYS A 101 -18.89 1.20 -0.63
C CYS A 101 -17.67 0.38 -0.17
N CYS A 102 -16.90 -0.20 -1.10
CA CYS A 102 -15.66 -0.89 -0.76
C CYS A 102 -14.63 0.05 -0.10
N MET A 103 -14.46 1.27 -0.62
CA MET A 103 -13.53 2.25 -0.04
C MET A 103 -13.98 2.75 1.34
N LEU A 104 -15.30 2.89 1.57
CA LEU A 104 -15.84 3.22 2.91
C LEU A 104 -15.60 2.08 3.92
N LEU A 105 -15.78 0.82 3.51
CA LEU A 105 -15.45 -0.34 4.36
C LEU A 105 -13.94 -0.39 4.67
N LEU A 106 -13.08 -0.10 3.68
CA LEU A 106 -11.63 -0.03 3.90
C LEU A 106 -11.22 1.13 4.82
N ALA A 107 -11.90 2.27 4.74
CA ALA A 107 -11.69 3.39 5.66
C ALA A 107 -12.08 3.02 7.10
N LEU A 108 -13.15 2.25 7.29
CA LEU A 108 -13.53 1.73 8.61
C LEU A 108 -12.45 0.79 9.18
N VAL A 109 -11.87 -0.10 8.36
CA VAL A 109 -10.76 -0.99 8.79
C VAL A 109 -9.55 -0.18 9.25
N PHE A 110 -9.10 0.83 8.48
CA PHE A 110 -7.95 1.64 8.92
C PHE A 110 -8.27 2.56 10.10
N ALA A 111 -9.52 3.04 10.24
CA ALA A 111 -9.94 3.80 11.42
C ALA A 111 -9.97 2.94 12.69
N GLU A 112 -10.40 1.68 12.57
CA GLU A 112 -10.31 0.68 13.64
C GLU A 112 -8.84 0.38 13.97
N GLU A 113 -8.00 0.11 12.98
CA GLU A 113 -6.56 -0.17 13.16
C GLU A 113 -5.82 0.98 13.88
N VAL A 114 -6.07 2.23 13.48
CA VAL A 114 -5.53 3.43 14.17
C VAL A 114 -6.01 3.48 15.62
N LEU A 115 -7.32 3.31 15.86
CA LEU A 115 -7.90 3.39 17.20
C LEU A 115 -7.36 2.30 18.14
N MET A 116 -7.21 1.08 17.61
CA MET A 116 -6.69 -0.07 18.33
C MET A 116 -5.20 0.12 18.68
N PHE A 117 -4.35 0.52 17.72
CA PHE A 117 -2.94 0.79 18.01
C PHE A 117 -2.75 1.97 18.97
N HIS A 118 -3.58 3.02 18.87
CA HIS A 118 -3.53 4.17 19.76
C HIS A 118 -3.76 3.78 21.23
N PHE A 119 -4.81 2.99 21.52
CA PHE A 119 -5.09 2.54 22.88
C PHE A 119 -4.09 1.46 23.35
N HIS A 120 -3.73 0.50 22.49
CA HIS A 120 -2.76 -0.55 22.79
C HIS A 120 -1.37 0.04 23.14
N SER A 121 -0.89 1.01 22.35
CA SER A 121 0.39 1.68 22.60
C SER A 121 0.34 2.67 23.77
N SER A 122 -0.83 3.22 24.11
CA SER A 122 -1.00 4.12 25.26
C SER A 122 -1.03 3.38 26.60
N GLY A 123 -1.53 2.15 26.64
CA GLY A 123 -1.59 1.34 27.86
C GLY A 123 -0.31 0.56 28.16
N ASP A 124 0.26 -0.11 27.14
CA ASP A 124 1.02 -1.33 27.40
C ASP A 124 2.49 -1.33 26.92
N HIS A 125 2.92 -0.32 26.14
CA HIS A 125 4.20 -0.31 25.43
C HIS A 125 5.07 0.91 25.70
N THR A 126 5.63 1.02 26.90
CA THR A 126 6.67 2.01 27.19
C THR A 126 8.06 1.51 26.74
N GLY A 127 8.76 2.29 25.92
CA GLY A 127 10.13 1.99 25.50
C GLY A 127 10.31 1.90 23.98
N VAL A 128 11.07 0.90 23.52
CA VAL A 128 11.40 0.69 22.10
C VAL A 128 10.21 0.16 21.30
N GLU A 129 9.45 -0.77 21.89
CA GLU A 129 8.28 -1.41 21.30
C GLU A 129 7.19 -0.38 20.93
N GLY A 130 6.87 0.54 21.84
CA GLY A 130 5.97 1.67 21.56
C GLY A 130 6.49 2.64 20.50
N GLN A 131 7.80 2.74 20.29
CA GLN A 131 8.36 3.54 19.18
C GLN A 131 8.06 2.88 17.82
N PHE A 132 8.06 1.54 17.75
CA PHE A 132 7.65 0.80 16.57
C PHE A 132 6.14 0.89 16.32
N HIS A 133 5.30 0.71 17.36
CA HIS A 133 3.84 0.80 17.25
C HIS A 133 3.37 2.20 16.84
N LEU A 134 3.98 3.27 17.36
CA LEU A 134 3.70 4.65 16.92
C LEU A 134 3.92 4.83 15.41
N PHE A 135 4.93 4.17 14.82
CA PHE A 135 5.13 4.19 13.37
C PHE A 135 4.11 3.32 12.62
N VAL A 136 3.53 2.27 13.21
CA VAL A 136 2.38 1.54 12.62
C VAL A 136 1.13 2.43 12.63
N GLU A 137 0.83 3.09 13.76
CA GLU A 137 -0.31 4.01 13.92
C GLU A 137 -0.26 5.14 12.87
N LEU A 138 0.91 5.76 12.68
CA LEU A 138 1.12 6.78 11.65
C LEU A 138 0.92 6.25 10.21
N LEU A 139 1.30 4.99 9.93
CA LEU A 139 1.11 4.39 8.60
C LEU A 139 -0.35 3.99 8.36
N ALA A 140 -1.04 3.44 9.36
CA ALA A 140 -2.47 3.17 9.29
C ALA A 140 -3.27 4.48 9.09
N ALA A 141 -2.88 5.57 9.77
CA ALA A 141 -3.47 6.89 9.57
C ALA A 141 -3.20 7.48 8.17
N ALA A 142 -1.99 7.26 7.61
CA ALA A 142 -1.69 7.64 6.23
C ALA A 142 -2.50 6.82 5.20
N CYS A 143 -2.69 5.52 5.45
CA CYS A 143 -3.57 4.67 4.65
C CYS A 143 -5.03 5.11 4.72
N LEU A 144 -5.56 5.42 5.92
CA LEU A 144 -6.89 6.00 6.12
C LEU A 144 -7.06 7.28 5.30
N ALA A 145 -6.12 8.23 5.41
CA ALA A 145 -6.14 9.46 4.63
C ALA A 145 -6.11 9.20 3.12
N GLY A 146 -5.26 8.27 2.65
CA GLY A 146 -5.20 7.87 1.24
C GLY A 146 -6.49 7.20 0.72
N VAL A 147 -7.22 6.48 1.57
CA VAL A 147 -8.53 5.90 1.23
C VAL A 147 -9.61 6.98 1.18
N LEU A 148 -9.66 7.90 2.16
CA LEU A 148 -10.60 9.03 2.17
C LEU A 148 -10.39 9.96 0.97
N LEU A 149 -9.14 10.28 0.62
CA LEU A 149 -8.78 10.99 -0.61
C LEU A 149 -9.21 10.20 -1.86
N GLY A 150 -9.13 8.87 -1.83
CA GLY A 150 -9.59 8.01 -2.92
C GLY A 150 -11.12 8.01 -3.13
N ILE A 151 -11.89 8.33 -2.08
CA ILE A 151 -13.34 8.56 -2.15
C ILE A 151 -13.64 9.96 -2.69
N ALA A 152 -12.86 10.96 -2.28
CA ALA A 152 -13.03 12.36 -2.73
C ALA A 152 -12.59 12.59 -4.19
N PHE A 153 -11.54 11.91 -4.64
CA PHE A 153 -10.92 12.09 -5.96
C PHE A 153 -10.88 10.77 -6.77
N PRO A 154 -12.04 10.15 -7.08
CA PRO A 154 -12.11 8.85 -7.73
C PRO A 154 -11.62 8.93 -9.18
N GLY A 155 -10.42 8.37 -9.42
CA GLY A 155 -9.72 8.42 -10.70
C GLY A 155 -8.34 9.08 -10.63
N SER A 156 -8.01 9.76 -9.52
CA SER A 156 -6.66 10.31 -9.33
C SER A 156 -5.60 9.20 -9.25
N PHE A 157 -4.70 9.19 -10.24
CA PHE A 157 -3.53 8.30 -10.26
C PHE A 157 -2.63 8.57 -9.05
N ALA A 158 -2.32 9.84 -8.75
CA ALA A 158 -1.47 10.22 -7.62
C ALA A 158 -2.01 9.71 -6.27
N VAL A 159 -3.31 9.87 -6.01
CA VAL A 159 -3.95 9.35 -4.79
C VAL A 159 -3.91 7.81 -4.75
N SER A 160 -4.15 7.16 -5.88
CA SER A 160 -4.08 5.69 -5.99
C SER A 160 -2.67 5.14 -5.75
N LEU A 161 -1.66 5.85 -6.27
CA LEU A 161 -0.23 5.54 -6.16
C LEU A 161 0.22 5.69 -4.70
N VAL A 162 -0.04 6.85 -4.08
CA VAL A 162 0.32 7.14 -2.68
C VAL A 162 -0.35 6.14 -1.74
N ARG A 163 -1.66 5.90 -1.87
CA ARG A 163 -2.39 4.91 -1.05
C ARG A 163 -1.79 3.51 -1.16
N SER A 164 -1.34 3.11 -2.34
CA SER A 164 -0.73 1.78 -2.57
C SER A 164 0.71 1.70 -2.04
N ALA A 165 1.47 2.80 -2.11
CA ALA A 165 2.79 2.91 -1.51
C ALA A 165 2.72 2.89 0.03
N CYS A 166 1.78 3.62 0.64
CA CYS A 166 1.53 3.56 2.09
C CYS A 166 1.17 2.13 2.54
N LEU A 167 0.28 1.44 1.83
CA LEU A 167 -0.08 0.05 2.13
C LEU A 167 1.11 -0.91 2.02
N ALA A 168 1.93 -0.77 0.96
CA ALA A 168 3.16 -1.53 0.83
C ALA A 168 4.14 -1.25 1.99
N PHE A 169 4.24 0.01 2.44
CA PHE A 169 5.12 0.37 3.55
C PHE A 169 4.64 -0.17 4.89
N GLN A 170 3.33 -0.12 5.16
CA GLN A 170 2.72 -0.69 6.36
C GLN A 170 3.04 -2.19 6.47
N GLY A 171 2.92 -2.93 5.36
CA GLY A 171 3.36 -4.34 5.29
C GLY A 171 4.85 -4.52 5.57
N LEU A 172 5.72 -3.75 4.90
CA LEU A 172 7.17 -3.79 5.14
C LEU A 172 7.53 -3.49 6.60
N TRP A 173 6.86 -2.52 7.22
CA TRP A 173 7.11 -2.11 8.60
C TRP A 173 6.69 -3.20 9.60
N LEU A 174 5.57 -3.88 9.36
CA LEU A 174 5.17 -5.06 10.15
C LEU A 174 6.19 -6.21 10.03
N VAL A 175 6.77 -6.46 8.84
CA VAL A 175 7.87 -7.43 8.69
C VAL A 175 9.11 -7.01 9.48
N ILE A 176 9.46 -5.73 9.49
CA ILE A 176 10.58 -5.17 10.27
C ILE A 176 10.35 -5.35 11.78
N ILE A 177 9.14 -5.07 12.28
CA ILE A 177 8.75 -5.31 13.67
C ILE A 177 8.86 -6.79 14.02
N GLY A 178 8.39 -7.67 13.14
CA GLY A 178 8.56 -9.12 13.29
C GLY A 178 10.03 -9.56 13.37
N GLY A 179 10.93 -8.83 12.71
CA GLY A 179 12.39 -9.03 12.82
C GLY A 179 13.02 -8.59 14.14
N MET A 180 12.44 -7.61 14.87
CA MET A 180 12.98 -7.15 16.16
C MET A 180 13.10 -8.27 17.20
N TRP A 181 12.20 -9.25 17.13
CA TRP A 181 12.14 -10.41 18.03
C TRP A 181 13.26 -11.45 17.80
N VAL A 182 14.12 -11.24 16.79
CA VAL A 182 15.34 -12.04 16.59
C VAL A 182 16.48 -11.45 17.44
N PRO A 183 17.07 -12.19 18.41
CA PRO A 183 18.06 -11.65 19.35
C PRO A 183 19.29 -10.96 18.72
N SER A 184 19.67 -11.33 17.49
CA SER A 184 20.79 -10.71 16.77
C SER A 184 20.49 -9.33 16.15
N LEU A 185 19.21 -8.92 16.10
CA LEU A 185 18.77 -7.63 15.57
C LEU A 185 18.45 -6.59 16.67
N VAL A 186 18.56 -6.97 17.95
CA VAL A 186 18.30 -6.10 19.10
C VAL A 186 19.42 -5.07 19.28
N ALA A 187 19.05 -3.83 19.63
CA ALA A 187 20.00 -2.73 19.81
C ALA A 187 20.97 -2.96 20.98
N LYS A 188 22.27 -2.65 20.77
CA LYS A 188 23.32 -2.80 21.80
C LYS A 188 22.99 -2.03 23.08
N GLY A 189 22.80 -2.77 24.18
CA GLY A 189 22.38 -2.24 25.49
C GLY A 189 20.93 -2.57 25.85
N CYS A 190 20.22 -3.28 24.98
CA CYS A 190 18.90 -3.85 25.24
C CYS A 190 18.92 -5.37 25.05
N SER A 191 17.99 -6.07 25.70
CA SER A 191 17.81 -7.51 25.64
C SER A 191 16.33 -7.88 25.61
N ILE A 192 16.02 -9.07 25.10
CA ILE A 192 14.68 -9.65 25.19
C ILE A 192 14.55 -10.26 26.59
N VAL A 193 13.54 -9.83 27.34
CA VAL A 193 13.25 -10.26 28.71
C VAL A 193 11.82 -10.74 28.78
N HIS A 194 11.62 -11.97 29.24
CA HIS A 194 10.29 -12.53 29.50
C HIS A 194 9.65 -11.81 30.70
N ASP A 195 8.35 -11.53 30.60
CA ASP A 195 7.57 -10.83 31.60
C ASP A 195 6.58 -11.80 32.27
N ASP A 196 6.98 -12.35 33.41
CA ASP A 196 6.26 -13.42 34.12
C ASP A 196 4.84 -12.99 34.56
N GLU A 197 4.57 -11.69 34.73
CA GLU A 197 3.24 -11.17 35.09
C GLU A 197 2.28 -11.12 33.89
N ARG A 198 2.82 -11.08 32.66
CA ARG A 198 2.05 -10.83 31.43
C ARG A 198 2.21 -11.90 30.34
N ASP A 199 2.96 -12.96 30.60
CA ASP A 199 3.26 -14.07 29.66
C ASP A 199 3.71 -13.54 28.28
N ARG A 200 4.69 -12.63 28.30
CA ARG A 200 5.19 -12.00 27.08
C ARG A 200 6.67 -11.63 27.17
N ASP A 201 7.39 -11.95 26.11
CA ASP A 201 8.70 -11.35 25.86
C ASP A 201 8.55 -9.85 25.57
N THR A 202 9.48 -9.04 26.08
CA THR A 202 9.55 -7.58 25.89
C THR A 202 11.00 -7.14 25.66
N VAL A 203 11.23 -6.07 24.89
CA VAL A 203 12.58 -5.54 24.67
C VAL A 203 12.90 -4.48 25.73
N ARG A 204 13.70 -4.85 26.74
CA ARG A 204 14.11 -3.96 27.84
C ARG A 204 15.55 -3.47 27.65
N CYS A 205 15.79 -2.19 27.92
CA CYS A 205 17.11 -1.55 27.79
C CYS A 205 17.70 -1.25 29.17
N HIS A 206 19.00 -1.49 29.37
CA HIS A 206 19.63 -1.41 30.69
C HIS A 206 19.85 0.02 31.21
N THR A 207 19.83 1.03 30.34
CA THR A 207 20.02 2.45 30.67
C THR A 207 19.21 3.36 29.74
N ASP A 208 18.89 4.58 30.18
CA ASP A 208 18.24 5.59 29.33
C ASP A 208 19.07 5.92 28.09
N ALA A 209 20.40 5.95 28.21
CA ALA A 209 21.31 6.14 27.08
C ALA A 209 21.15 5.04 26.01
N SER A 210 21.02 3.77 26.43
CA SER A 210 20.70 2.66 25.51
C SER A 210 19.28 2.73 24.94
N LEU A 211 18.30 3.21 25.72
CA LEU A 211 16.92 3.39 25.27
C LEU A 211 16.79 4.51 24.22
N HIS A 212 17.38 5.68 24.47
CA HIS A 212 17.45 6.77 23.50
C HIS A 212 18.18 6.36 22.22
N ARG A 213 19.28 5.61 22.35
CA ARG A 213 20.00 5.03 21.19
C ARG A 213 19.11 4.08 20.39
N ALA A 214 18.39 3.18 21.06
CA ALA A 214 17.50 2.24 20.40
C ALA A 214 16.39 2.97 19.64
N LYS A 215 15.70 3.93 20.27
CA LYS A 215 14.69 4.78 19.62
C LYS A 215 15.25 5.55 18.41
N ALA A 216 16.46 6.12 18.52
CA ALA A 216 17.11 6.81 17.42
C ALA A 216 17.40 5.87 16.23
N LEU A 217 17.76 4.60 16.49
CA LEU A 217 17.93 3.59 15.45
C LEU A 217 16.60 3.20 14.78
N VAL A 218 15.50 3.10 15.53
CA VAL A 218 14.15 2.86 14.95
C VAL A 218 13.74 4.02 14.04
N ASN A 219 13.90 5.27 14.50
CA ASN A 219 13.58 6.47 13.71
C ASN A 219 14.44 6.54 12.42
N LEU A 220 15.72 6.22 12.52
CA LEU A 220 16.65 6.21 11.38
C LEU A 220 16.30 5.08 10.39
N LEU A 221 15.93 3.90 10.88
CA LEU A 221 15.48 2.79 10.04
C LEU A 221 14.19 3.15 9.29
N PHE A 222 13.20 3.74 9.97
CA PHE A 222 11.97 4.22 9.35
C PHE A 222 12.26 5.24 8.23
N ALA A 223 13.13 6.23 8.50
CA ALA A 223 13.54 7.25 7.51
C ALA A 223 14.28 6.66 6.29
N TRP A 224 15.14 5.66 6.49
CA TRP A 224 15.77 4.95 5.37
C TRP A 224 14.75 4.14 4.57
N CYS A 225 13.82 3.43 5.22
CA CYS A 225 12.77 2.69 4.53
C CYS A 225 11.83 3.60 3.73
N MET A 226 11.41 4.75 4.28
CA MET A 226 10.69 5.81 3.56
C MET A 226 11.44 6.27 2.31
N SER A 227 12.75 6.54 2.44
CA SER A 227 13.58 7.04 1.34
C SER A 227 13.75 5.99 0.24
N LEU A 228 14.08 4.74 0.62
CA LEU A 228 14.25 3.63 -0.31
C LEU A 228 12.95 3.26 -1.01
N LEU A 229 11.80 3.30 -0.31
CA LEU A 229 10.49 3.10 -0.90
C LEU A 229 10.15 4.20 -1.92
N THR A 230 10.44 5.47 -1.59
CA THR A 230 10.19 6.60 -2.51
C THR A 230 11.00 6.42 -3.80
N LEU A 231 12.29 6.10 -3.67
CA LEU A 231 13.16 5.78 -4.82
C LEU A 231 12.61 4.58 -5.61
N PHE A 232 12.21 3.50 -4.94
CA PHE A 232 11.62 2.33 -5.59
C PHE A 232 10.32 2.65 -6.36
N VAL A 233 9.41 3.43 -5.77
CA VAL A 233 8.14 3.84 -6.41
C VAL A 233 8.42 4.68 -7.66
N VAL A 234 9.34 5.65 -7.60
CA VAL A 234 9.72 6.48 -8.75
C VAL A 234 10.42 5.65 -9.83
N THR A 235 11.38 4.81 -9.46
CA THR A 235 12.09 3.92 -10.41
C THR A 235 11.14 2.91 -11.07
N LEU A 236 10.19 2.34 -10.32
CA LEU A 236 9.19 1.43 -10.86
C LEU A 236 8.24 2.15 -11.83
N TYR A 237 7.79 3.36 -11.49
CA TYR A 237 6.96 4.18 -12.38
C TYR A 237 7.68 4.47 -13.72
N LEU A 238 8.92 4.95 -13.67
CA LEU A 238 9.72 5.21 -14.88
C LEU A 238 9.97 3.94 -15.70
N CYS A 239 10.27 2.81 -15.04
CA CYS A 239 10.45 1.51 -15.70
C CYS A 239 9.17 0.98 -16.36
N VAL A 240 8.00 1.21 -15.75
CA VAL A 240 6.71 0.81 -16.29
C VAL A 240 6.31 1.71 -17.48
N SER A 241 6.42 3.04 -17.34
CA SER A 241 6.10 3.99 -18.41
C SER A 241 6.99 3.79 -19.64
N ASN A 242 8.32 3.69 -19.47
CA ASN A 242 9.25 3.47 -20.59
C ASN A 242 9.00 2.14 -21.33
N LYS A 243 8.50 1.11 -20.64
CA LYS A 243 8.11 -0.15 -21.28
C LYS A 243 6.85 0.01 -22.11
N TYR A 244 5.79 0.58 -21.55
CA TYR A 244 4.52 0.67 -22.25
C TYR A 244 4.50 1.69 -23.38
N SER A 245 5.29 2.78 -23.30
CA SER A 245 5.53 3.64 -24.46
C SER A 245 6.24 2.88 -25.58
N SER A 246 7.26 2.08 -25.26
CA SER A 246 7.97 1.26 -26.27
C SER A 246 7.11 0.15 -26.88
N GLU A 247 6.16 -0.42 -26.12
CA GLU A 247 5.17 -1.37 -26.66
C GLU A 247 4.17 -0.68 -27.59
N GLU A 248 3.70 0.53 -27.26
CA GLU A 248 2.79 1.31 -28.11
C GLU A 248 3.48 1.77 -29.40
N GLU A 249 4.68 2.32 -29.32
CA GLU A 249 5.53 2.65 -30.47
C GLU A 249 5.79 1.42 -31.35
N ALA A 250 6.18 0.28 -30.75
CA ALA A 250 6.42 -0.96 -31.50
C ALA A 250 5.15 -1.50 -32.20
N ILE A 251 3.95 -1.29 -31.62
CA ILE A 251 2.67 -1.66 -32.23
C ILE A 251 2.31 -0.72 -33.40
N CYS A 252 2.68 0.56 -33.33
CA CYS A 252 2.47 1.53 -34.41
C CYS A 252 3.48 1.35 -35.56
N TYR A 253 4.77 1.15 -35.27
CA TYR A 253 5.82 0.94 -36.29
C TYR A 253 5.87 -0.48 -36.86
N GLY A 254 5.54 -1.51 -36.07
CA GLY A 254 5.57 -2.92 -36.44
C GLY A 254 4.53 -3.37 -37.47
N ARG A 255 3.83 -2.43 -38.13
CA ARG A 255 2.80 -2.69 -39.15
C ARG A 255 2.99 -1.89 -40.44
N LEU A 256 4.21 -1.44 -40.74
CA LEU A 256 4.56 -1.05 -42.10
C LEU A 256 4.60 -2.31 -42.99
N PRO A 257 3.72 -2.46 -43.99
CA PRO A 257 3.88 -3.50 -45.00
C PRO A 257 5.14 -3.18 -45.84
N VAL A 258 5.88 -4.21 -46.25
CA VAL A 258 6.98 -4.04 -47.20
C VAL A 258 6.36 -3.62 -48.54
N VAL A 259 6.60 -2.38 -48.96
CA VAL A 259 5.93 -1.76 -50.12
C VAL A 259 6.32 -2.45 -51.42
N SER A 260 5.48 -3.38 -51.89
CA SER A 260 5.56 -4.01 -53.20
C SER A 260 4.66 -3.30 -54.22
N SER A 261 4.92 -2.01 -54.44
CA SER A 261 4.54 -1.21 -55.62
C SER A 261 3.09 -1.31 -56.14
N SER A 262 2.17 -0.50 -55.58
CA SER A 262 0.93 -0.10 -56.26
C SER A 262 0.34 1.21 -55.71
N THR A 263 0.12 2.18 -56.61
CA THR A 263 -0.83 3.34 -56.50
C THR A 263 -0.91 4.12 -55.18
N ALA A 264 -0.30 5.31 -55.18
CA ALA A 264 -0.21 6.24 -54.03
C ALA A 264 -1.56 6.73 -53.45
N ASP A 265 -2.66 6.67 -54.21
CA ASP A 265 -3.98 7.13 -53.74
C ASP A 265 -4.58 6.23 -52.63
N GLU A 266 -4.17 4.95 -52.56
CA GLU A 266 -4.59 4.03 -51.49
C GLU A 266 -3.71 4.18 -50.23
N GLU A 267 -2.43 4.53 -50.40
CA GLU A 267 -1.49 4.75 -49.28
C GLU A 267 -1.97 5.89 -48.37
N GLU A 268 -2.50 6.98 -48.94
CA GLU A 268 -2.91 8.14 -48.13
C GLU A 268 -4.12 7.82 -47.22
N GLU A 269 -5.06 6.96 -47.65
CA GLU A 269 -6.21 6.62 -46.81
C GLU A 269 -5.84 5.62 -45.69
N ASP A 270 -4.93 4.68 -45.96
CA ASP A 270 -4.47 3.73 -44.94
C ASP A 270 -3.47 4.34 -43.95
N LEU A 271 -2.62 5.30 -44.38
CA LEU A 271 -1.89 6.16 -43.44
C LEU A 271 -2.88 6.95 -42.56
N LYS A 272 -3.93 7.57 -43.13
CA LYS A 272 -4.95 8.28 -42.35
C LYS A 272 -5.71 7.35 -41.37
N LYS A 273 -5.92 6.07 -41.70
CA LYS A 273 -6.50 5.09 -40.77
C LYS A 273 -5.53 4.67 -39.67
N ALA A 274 -4.24 4.53 -39.96
CA ALA A 274 -3.21 4.27 -38.96
C ALA A 274 -3.04 5.45 -37.98
N HIS A 275 -2.93 6.67 -38.52
CA HIS A 275 -2.77 7.93 -37.79
C HIS A 275 -4.04 8.42 -37.05
N LYS A 276 -5.14 7.67 -37.19
CA LYS A 276 -6.40 7.80 -36.45
C LYS A 276 -6.60 6.68 -35.42
N LYS A 277 -5.66 5.73 -35.35
CA LYS A 277 -5.73 4.53 -34.49
C LYS A 277 -4.58 4.44 -33.49
N CYS A 278 -3.38 4.84 -33.88
CA CYS A 278 -2.44 5.48 -32.97
C CYS A 278 -2.78 6.99 -32.95
N GLY A 279 -2.77 7.62 -31.77
CA GLY A 279 -2.99 9.07 -31.67
C GLY A 279 -1.85 9.86 -32.33
N PRO A 280 -2.04 11.15 -32.65
CA PRO A 280 -0.95 11.97 -33.15
C PRO A 280 0.13 12.09 -32.08
N VAL A 281 1.35 11.64 -32.41
CA VAL A 281 2.52 11.84 -31.55
C VAL A 281 2.79 13.34 -31.49
N GLN A 282 2.50 13.97 -30.34
CA GLN A 282 2.90 15.35 -30.09
C GLN A 282 4.41 15.39 -29.86
N SER A 283 5.16 15.62 -30.95
CA SER A 283 6.46 16.28 -30.85
C SER A 283 6.24 17.59 -30.08
N GLY A 284 6.98 17.79 -29.00
CA GLY A 284 6.80 18.94 -28.14
C GLY A 284 7.26 20.23 -28.81
N ASP A 285 6.32 21.16 -29.00
CA ASP A 285 6.46 22.59 -28.68
C ASP A 285 5.07 23.25 -28.81
N ASP A 286 4.49 23.63 -27.67
CA ASP A 286 3.72 24.87 -27.48
C ASP A 286 3.19 24.96 -26.03
N ASP A 287 3.12 26.18 -25.49
CA ASP A 287 2.65 26.45 -24.13
C ASP A 287 1.13 26.20 -23.96
N HIS A 288 0.74 25.52 -22.88
CA HIS A 288 -0.13 26.15 -21.86
C HIS A 288 -0.33 25.30 -20.60
N ALA A 289 0.32 25.74 -19.51
CA ALA A 289 -0.14 25.73 -18.13
C ALA A 289 -1.12 24.62 -17.66
N HIS A 290 -0.57 23.58 -17.04
CA HIS A 290 -1.09 23.14 -15.74
C HIS A 290 0.04 23.24 -14.70
N GLU A 291 -0.14 24.17 -13.76
CA GLU A 291 0.90 24.68 -12.88
C GLU A 291 1.30 23.67 -11.79
N PHE A 292 2.39 22.93 -12.02
CA PHE A 292 3.10 22.25 -10.94
C PHE A 292 3.81 23.31 -10.09
N MET A 293 3.23 23.60 -8.92
CA MET A 293 3.72 24.63 -7.99
C MET A 293 5.19 24.36 -7.60
N SER A 294 6.10 25.15 -8.18
CA SER A 294 7.54 24.98 -7.98
C SER A 294 7.94 25.40 -6.57
N LEU A 295 8.39 24.43 -5.76
CA LEU A 295 8.92 24.71 -4.42
C LEU A 295 10.35 25.24 -4.50
N ALA A 296 10.49 26.49 -4.95
CA ALA A 296 11.75 27.21 -4.92
C ALA A 296 12.18 27.45 -3.47
N ILE A 297 13.18 26.70 -3.00
CA ILE A 297 13.87 26.96 -1.74
C ILE A 297 14.97 27.97 -2.02
N GLU A 298 14.71 29.24 -1.73
CA GLU A 298 15.79 30.21 -1.50
C GLU A 298 16.52 29.88 -0.17
N VAL A 299 17.81 30.21 -0.11
CA VAL A 299 18.75 29.85 0.98
C VAL A 299 19.12 31.08 1.79
#